data_AF-A0A7C6Q173-F1
#
_entry.id   AF-A0A7C6Q173-F1
#
_cell.length_a   1.000
_cell.length_b   1.000
_cell.length_c   1.000
_cell.angle_alpha   90.00
_cell.angle_beta   90.00
_cell.angle_gamma   90.00
#
_symmetry.space_group_name_H-M   'P 1'
#
loop_
_entity.id
_entity.type
_entity.pdbx_description
1 polymer ?
#
loop_
_entity_poly.entity_id
_entity_poly.type
_entity_poly.pdbx_seq_one_letter_code
_entity_poly.pdbx_strand_id
1 'polypeptide(L)' 'MNYETELKELALRNRRLYYMVRRKEKNLKLKDVAKYVGCSVSILSRFENGVCNISPDKERKYIEYIENY' A
#
# COMPACT_ATOMS: atom_id res chain seq x y z
N MET A 1 -1.95 -23.63 -13.29
CA MET A 1 -1.66 -22.49 -12.42
C MET A 1 -0.54 -22.92 -11.50
N ASN A 2 0.57 -22.19 -11.40
CA ASN A 2 1.70 -22.57 -10.54
C ASN A 2 1.40 -22.09 -9.11
N TYR A 3 1.40 -23.02 -8.14
CA TYR A 3 1.20 -22.75 -6.71
C TYR A 3 2.08 -21.62 -6.17
N GLU A 4 3.31 -21.50 -6.69
CA GLU A 4 4.24 -20.43 -6.31
C GLU A 4 3.69 -19.03 -6.65
N THR A 5 2.94 -18.91 -7.75
CA THR A 5 2.35 -17.63 -8.17
C THR A 5 1.23 -17.23 -7.23
N GLU A 6 0.35 -18.17 -6.85
CA GLU A 6 -0.75 -17.93 -5.92
C GLU A 6 -0.24 -17.51 -4.53
N LEU A 7 0.79 -18.19 -4.02
CA LEU A 7 1.41 -17.84 -2.74
C LEU A 7 1.98 -16.42 -2.75
N LYS A 8 2.64 -16.04 -3.84
CA LYS A 8 3.22 -14.70 -3.98
C LYS A 8 2.14 -13.61 -4.02
N GLU A 9 1.04 -13.85 -4.73
CA GLU A 9 -0.10 -12.93 -4.78
C GLU A 9 -0.78 -12.78 -3.42
N LEU A 10 -0.97 -13.89 -2.70
CA LEU A 10 -1.53 -13.90 -1.35
C LEU A 10 -0.66 -13.12 -0.37
N ALA A 11 0.65 -13.35 -0.38
CA ALA A 11 1.60 -12.64 0.47
C ALA A 11 1.58 -11.12 0.20
N LEU A 12 1.54 -10.72 -1.08
CA LEU A 12 1.45 -9.31 -1.47
C LEU A 12 0.15 -8.66 -0.97
N ARG A 13 -0.98 -9.35 -1.12
CA ARG A 13 -2.28 -8.87 -0.64
C ARG A 13 -2.30 -8.68 0.89
N ASN A 14 -1.77 -9.65 1.63
CA ASN A 14 -1.70 -9.58 3.09
C ASN A 14 -0.83 -8.41 3.55
N ARG A 15 0.32 -8.20 2.90
CA ARG A 15 1.21 -7.06 3.19
C ARG A 15 0.51 -5.72 2.96
N ARG A 16 -0.19 -5.57 1.85
CA ARG A 16 -0.95 -4.35 1.52
C ARG A 16 -2.04 -4.06 2.55
N LEU A 17 -2.82 -5.08 2.92
CA LEU A 17 -3.88 -4.96 3.94
C LEU A 17 -3.30 -4.57 5.29
N TYR A 18 -2.20 -5.19 5.70
CA TYR A 18 -1.49 -4.87 6.94
C TYR A 18 -1.14 -3.38 7.03
N TYR A 19 -0.50 -2.82 6.01
CA TYR A 19 -0.12 -1.40 6.03
C TYR A 19 -1.32 -0.46 5.93
N MET A 20 -2.38 -0.84 5.20
CA MET A 20 -3.63 -0.07 5.19
C MET A 20 -4.22 0.02 6.61
N VAL A 21 -4.26 -1.09 7.34
CA VAL A 21 -4.76 -1.12 8.73
C VAL A 21 -3.87 -0.26 9.63
N ARG A 22 -2.55 -0.45 9.59
CA ARG A 22 -1.60 0.37 10.37
C ARG A 22 -1.74 1.85 10.11
N ARG A 23 -1.88 2.27 8.86
CA ARG A 23 -2.12 3.67 8.51
C ARG A 23 -3.36 4.22 9.21
N LYS A 24 -4.45 3.46 9.23
CA LYS A 24 -5.72 3.84 9.86
C LYS A 24 -5.59 3.90 11.38
N GLU A 25 -4.95 2.91 12.01
CA GLU A 25 -4.69 2.89 13.46
C GLU A 25 -3.88 4.10 13.92
N LYS A 26 -2.90 4.52 13.11
CA LYS A 26 -2.07 5.72 13.34
C LYS A 26 -2.76 7.03 12.95
N ASN A 27 -4.01 6.98 12.49
CA ASN A 27 -4.77 8.15 11.99
C ASN A 27 -4.05 8.94 10.88
N LEU A 28 -3.15 8.30 10.12
CA LEU A 28 -2.45 8.93 9.02
C LEU A 28 -3.40 9.13 7.84
N LYS A 29 -3.62 10.39 7.45
CA LYS A 29 -4.58 10.69 6.39
C LYS A 29 -3.99 10.28 5.04
N LEU A 30 -4.82 9.60 4.23
CA LEU A 30 -4.41 9.10 2.92
C LEU A 30 -3.83 10.20 2.01
N LYS A 31 -4.33 11.43 2.13
CA LYS A 31 -3.83 12.60 1.41
C LYS A 31 -2.38 12.97 1.73
N ASP A 32 -1.96 12.78 2.97
CA ASP A 32 -0.62 13.14 3.43
C ASP A 32 0.38 12.06 2.96
N VAL A 33 -0.02 10.79 3.03
CA VAL A 33 0.74 9.68 2.44
C VAL A 33 0.88 9.86 0.92
N ALA A 34 -0.20 10.18 0.22
CA ALA A 34 -0.17 10.39 -1.23
C ALA A 34 0.76 11.54 -1.64
N LYS A 35 0.78 12.62 -0.84
CA LYS A 35 1.71 13.75 -1.02
C LYS A 35 3.16 13.30 -0.87
N TYR A 36 3.48 12.51 0.17
CA TYR A 36 4.84 11.98 0.38
C TYR A 36 5.28 11.00 -0.72
N VAL A 37 4.38 10.11 -1.14
CA VAL A 37 4.63 9.11 -2.19
C VAL A 37 4.79 9.76 -3.58
N GLY A 38 4.18 10.93 -3.80
CA GLY A 38 4.18 11.61 -5.09
C GLY A 38 3.16 11.03 -6.06
N CYS A 39 1.93 10.76 -5.59
CA CYS A 39 0.82 10.35 -6.45
C CYS A 39 -0.52 10.91 -5.98
N SER A 40 -1.58 10.69 -6.75
CA SER A 40 -2.93 11.13 -6.35
C SER A 40 -3.49 10.25 -5.23
N VAL A 41 -4.36 10.84 -4.40
CA VAL A 41 -5.10 10.13 -3.35
C VAL A 41 -5.92 8.99 -3.94
N SER A 42 -6.50 9.20 -5.12
CA SER A 42 -7.30 8.20 -5.84
C SER A 42 -6.49 6.97 -6.22
N ILE A 43 -5.24 7.14 -6.66
CA ILE A 43 -4.32 6.01 -6.96
C ILE A 43 -4.02 5.24 -5.68
N LEU A 44 -3.70 5.93 -4.58
CA LEU A 44 -3.39 5.28 -3.31
C LEU A 44 -4.60 4.52 -2.74
N SER A 45 -5.80 5.10 -2.85
CA SER A 45 -7.05 4.46 -2.44
C SER A 45 -7.31 3.18 -3.25
N ARG A 46 -7.18 3.25 -4.58
CA ARG A 46 -7.32 2.07 -5.45
C ARG A 46 -6.25 1.01 -5.15
N PHE A 47 -5.03 1.43 -4.85
CA PHE A 47 -3.97 0.53 -4.41
C PHE A 47 -4.37 -0.18 -3.12
N GLU A 48 -4.72 0.53 -2.05
CA GLU A 48 -5.13 -0.09 -0.76
C GLU A 48 -6.28 -1.09 -0.93
N ASN A 49 -7.23 -0.81 -1.81
CA ASN A 49 -8.39 -1.66 -2.09
C ASN A 49 -8.11 -2.83 -3.07
N GLY A 50 -6.87 -3.05 -3.49
CA GLY A 50 -6.55 -4.15 -4.41
C GLY A 50 -6.88 -3.89 -5.88
N VAL A 51 -7.35 -2.69 -6.22
CA VAL A 51 -7.87 -2.34 -7.56
C VAL A 51 -6.74 -2.05 -8.56
N CYS A 52 -5.59 -1.61 -8.09
CA CYS A 52 -4.41 -1.44 -8.95
C CYS A 52 -3.12 -1.76 -8.20
N ASN A 53 -2.04 -1.90 -8.98
CA ASN A 53 -0.67 -1.92 -8.48
C ASN A 53 -0.03 -0.55 -8.67
N ILE A 54 0.99 -0.27 -7.87
CA ILE A 54 1.85 0.91 -8.00
C ILE A 54 3.29 0.45 -8.24
N SER A 55 4.14 1.36 -8.71
CA SER A 55 5.55 1.05 -8.91
C SER A 55 6.23 0.68 -7.59
N PRO A 56 7.25 -0.21 -7.58
CA PRO A 56 7.96 -0.62 -6.37
C PRO A 56 8.49 0.54 -5.52
N ASP A 57 9.00 1.62 -6.14
CA ASP A 57 9.45 2.81 -5.40
C ASP A 57 8.32 3.52 -4.64
N LYS A 58 7.11 3.56 -5.22
CA LYS A 58 5.93 4.17 -4.57
C LYS A 58 5.44 3.30 -3.42
N GLU A 59 5.45 1.99 -3.58
CA GLU A 59 5.14 1.06 -2.49
C GLU A 59 6.16 1.17 -1.35
N ARG A 60 7.45 1.29 -1.66
CA ARG A 60 8.50 1.53 -0.67
C ARG A 60 8.23 2.82 0.12
N LYS A 61 7.98 3.94 -0.56
CA LYS A 61 7.65 5.24 0.09
C LYS A 61 6.37 5.17 0.93
N TYR A 62 5.36 4.45 0.46
CA TYR A 62 4.11 4.26 1.19
C TYR A 62 4.35 3.58 2.54
N ILE A 63 5.16 2.51 2.53
CA ILE A 63 5.53 1.76 3.73
C ILE A 63 6.43 2.60 4.66
N GLU A 64 7.44 3.26 4.08
CA GLU A 64 8.35 4.14 4.81
C GLU A 64 7.58 5.22 5.59
N TYR A 65 6.59 5.87 4.96
CA TYR A 65 5.76 6.87 5.61
C TYR A 65 4.96 6.29 6.78
N ILE A 66 4.40 5.09 6.63
CA ILE A 66 3.56 4.48 7.67
C ILE A 66 4.39 3.96 8.85
N GLU A 67 5.62 3.50 8.62
CA GLU A 67 6.48 3.01 9.69
C GLU A 67 7.14 4.16 10.48
N ASN A 68 7.43 5.29 9.83
CA ASN A 68 8.16 6.42 10.45
C ASN A 68 7.28 7.42 11.23
N TYR A 69 5.95 7.33 11.15
CA TYR A 69 4.98 8.16 11.90
C TYR A 69 4.11 7.28 12.78
#